data_AF-A0A5J4XVF2-F1
#
_entry.id   AF-A0A5J4XVF2-F1
#
_cell.length_a   1.000
_cell.length_b   1.000
_cell.length_c   1.000
_cell.angle_alpha   90.00
_cell.angle_beta   90.00
_cell.angle_gamma   90.00
#
_symmetry.space_group_name_H-M   'P 1'
#
loop_
_entity.id
_entity.type
_entity.pdbx_description
1 polymer ?
#
loop_
_entity_poly.entity_id
_entity_poly.type
_entity_poly.pdbx_seq_one_letter_code
_entity_poly.pdbx_strand_id
1 'polypeptide(L)'
;MAEMMANQGAESFAYIYVDLQHIDDSQMPTPGSTITLQSLGTSAPQMQLPDGTIVSGKYEGTIGSFVFFYQPRSTELPSDAEGAPQSKAEYLCHTEKLLIMQPSSPFETSA
;
A
#
# COMPACT_ATOMS: atom_id res chain seq x y z
N MET A 1 -3.19 -26.32 37.34
CA MET A 1 -2.94 -24.93 37.74
C MET A 1 -2.06 -24.33 36.66
N ALA A 2 -2.60 -23.35 35.94
CA ALA A 2 -2.00 -22.44 34.96
C ALA A 2 -0.78 -22.87 34.13
N GLU A 3 -0.98 -23.05 32.83
CA GLU A 3 -0.17 -22.41 31.78
C GLU A 3 -1.10 -22.05 30.62
N MET A 4 -1.95 -21.05 30.86
CA MET A 4 -2.58 -20.29 29.78
C MET A 4 -1.47 -19.48 29.14
N MET A 5 -0.79 -20.04 28.14
CA MET A 5 0.11 -19.27 27.29
C MET A 5 -0.73 -18.17 26.63
N ALA A 6 -0.39 -16.93 26.98
CA ALA A 6 -0.92 -15.74 26.37
C ALA A 6 -0.66 -15.84 24.86
N ASN A 7 -1.71 -16.20 24.11
CA ASN A 7 -1.78 -15.95 22.68
C ASN A 7 -1.91 -14.43 22.53
N GLN A 8 -0.78 -13.72 22.68
CA GLN A 8 -0.69 -12.31 22.38
C GLN A 8 -1.15 -12.19 20.94
N GLY A 9 -2.32 -11.58 20.73
CA GLY A 9 -2.95 -11.46 19.43
C GLY A 9 -1.93 -10.85 18.46
N ALA A 10 -1.37 -11.69 17.60
CA ALA A 10 -0.48 -11.23 16.55
C ALA A 10 -1.33 -10.30 15.69
N GLU A 11 -1.05 -9.01 15.74
CA GLU A 11 -1.64 -8.05 14.82
C GLU A 11 -1.24 -8.49 13.41
N SER A 12 -2.22 -9.06 12.69
CA SER A 12 -2.02 -9.48 11.31
C SER A 12 -2.11 -8.25 10.43
N PHE A 13 -0.96 -7.73 10.01
CA PHE A 13 -0.90 -6.70 9.00
C PHE A 13 -1.07 -7.35 7.62
N ALA A 14 -1.90 -6.73 6.77
CA ALA A 14 -2.00 -7.07 5.37
C ALA A 14 -1.46 -5.91 4.55
N TYR A 15 -0.61 -6.22 3.56
CA TYR A 15 -0.17 -5.24 2.59
C TYR A 15 -0.98 -5.44 1.32
N ILE A 16 -1.35 -4.32 0.70
CA ILE A 16 -1.98 -4.28 -0.61
C ILE A 16 -1.08 -3.52 -1.56
N TYR A 17 -0.94 -4.02 -2.78
CA TYR A 17 -0.33 -3.26 -3.85
C TYR A 17 -1.42 -2.45 -4.54
N VAL A 18 -1.14 -1.16 -4.68
CA VAL A 18 -1.99 -0.21 -5.39
C VAL A 18 -1.26 0.20 -6.66
N ASP A 19 -1.87 -0.13 -7.80
CA ASP A 19 -1.40 0.31 -9.10
C ASP A 19 -2.02 1.67 -9.45
N LEU A 20 -1.17 2.66 -9.68
CA LEU A 20 -1.53 4.03 -10.06
C LEU A 20 -1.12 4.36 -11.50
N GLN A 21 -0.75 3.39 -12.34
CA GLN A 21 -0.24 3.63 -13.70
C GLN A 21 -1.18 4.42 -14.64
N HIS A 22 -2.47 4.53 -14.28
CA HIS A 22 -3.48 5.28 -15.04
C HIS A 22 -3.77 6.67 -14.45
N ILE A 23 -3.02 7.09 -13.45
CA ILE A 23 -3.12 8.39 -12.79
C ILE A 23 -2.00 9.29 -13.31
N ASP A 24 -2.30 10.58 -13.49
CA ASP A 24 -1.30 11.54 -13.95
C ASP A 24 -0.15 11.69 -12.94
N ASP A 25 1.07 11.81 -13.45
CA ASP A 25 2.29 11.94 -12.63
C ASP A 25 2.23 13.14 -11.66
N SER A 26 1.51 14.20 -12.02
CA SER A 26 1.32 15.38 -11.17
C SER A 26 0.47 15.11 -9.92
N GLN A 27 -0.31 14.03 -9.92
CA GLN A 27 -1.20 13.62 -8.84
C GLN A 27 -0.61 12.49 -8.00
N MET A 28 0.57 11.98 -8.39
CA MET A 28 1.25 10.91 -7.68
C MET A 28 1.55 11.32 -6.24
N PRO A 29 1.19 10.48 -5.24
CA PRO A 29 1.50 10.77 -3.86
C PRO A 29 3.00 10.91 -3.63
N THR A 30 3.42 12.03 -3.05
CA THR A 30 4.81 12.22 -2.62
C THR A 30 4.98 11.78 -1.15
N PRO A 31 6.19 11.38 -0.71
CA PRO A 31 6.43 11.03 0.68
C PRO A 31 5.96 12.13 1.64
N GLY A 32 5.09 11.77 2.60
CA GLY A 32 4.47 12.72 3.53
C GLY A 32 3.10 13.25 3.10
N SER A 33 2.66 12.95 1.87
CA SER A 33 1.30 13.25 1.43
C SER A 33 0.27 12.37 2.15
N THR A 34 -0.91 12.93 2.44
CA THR A 34 -2.04 12.16 2.94
C THR A 34 -2.86 11.61 1.76
N ILE A 35 -3.14 10.32 1.78
CA ILE A 35 -4.10 9.66 0.90
C ILE A 35 -5.19 9.00 1.75
N THR A 36 -6.40 8.89 1.21
CA THR A 36 -7.49 8.19 1.89
C THR A 36 -7.98 7.06 1.02
N LEU A 37 -7.90 5.81 1.49
CA LEU A 37 -8.58 4.68 0.85
C LEU A 37 -9.88 4.37 1.60
N GLN A 38 -10.94 4.16 0.83
CA GLN A 38 -12.26 3.84 1.33
C GLN A 38 -12.78 2.59 0.65
N SER A 39 -13.71 1.89 1.32
CA SER A 39 -14.42 0.74 0.74
C SER A 39 -13.51 -0.42 0.29
N LEU A 40 -12.36 -0.62 0.94
CA LEU A 40 -11.43 -1.74 0.67
C LEU A 40 -12.09 -3.14 0.76
N GLY A 41 -13.17 -3.27 1.53
CA GLY A 41 -13.91 -4.53 1.65
C GLY A 41 -14.90 -4.80 0.52
N THR A 42 -15.00 -3.93 -0.49
CA THR A 42 -15.99 -4.05 -1.58
C THR A 42 -15.32 -4.39 -2.90
N SER A 43 -16.12 -4.66 -3.94
CA SER A 43 -15.60 -4.84 -5.30
C SER A 43 -15.16 -3.55 -5.98
N ALA A 44 -15.45 -2.39 -5.38
CA ALA A 44 -15.20 -1.05 -5.93
C ALA A 44 -14.65 -0.11 -4.84
N PRO A 45 -13.42 -0.33 -4.36
CA PRO A 45 -12.74 0.60 -3.47
C PRO A 45 -12.51 1.96 -4.15
N GLN A 46 -12.31 3.00 -3.35
CA GLN A 46 -12.03 4.35 -3.83
C GLN A 46 -10.81 4.91 -3.11
N MET A 47 -10.03 5.74 -3.80
CA MET A 47 -8.94 6.48 -3.19
C MET A 47 -9.10 7.96 -3.49
N GLN A 48 -8.88 8.79 -2.48
CA GLN A 48 -8.69 10.21 -2.63
C GLN A 48 -7.19 10.52 -2.62
N LEU A 49 -6.73 11.12 -3.72
CA LEU A 49 -5.36 11.57 -3.91
C LEU A 49 -5.11 12.92 -3.19
N PRO A 50 -3.84 13.36 -3.04
CA PRO A 50 -3.50 14.55 -2.26
C PRO A 50 -4.08 15.86 -2.83
N ASP A 51 -4.34 15.90 -4.13
CA ASP A 51 -4.98 17.03 -4.82
C ASP A 51 -6.51 17.05 -4.66
N GLY A 52 -7.08 16.06 -3.96
CA GLY A 52 -8.51 15.88 -3.74
C GLY A 52 -9.19 15.02 -4.81
N THR A 53 -8.50 14.62 -5.87
CA THR A 53 -9.06 13.78 -6.94
C THR A 53 -9.46 12.41 -6.40
N ILE A 54 -10.67 11.96 -6.78
CA ILE A 54 -11.19 10.64 -6.41
C ILE A 54 -10.98 9.69 -7.59
N VAL A 55 -10.32 8.58 -7.31
CA VAL A 55 -10.05 7.51 -8.27
C VAL A 55 -10.74 6.22 -7.79
N SER A 56 -11.27 5.47 -8.74
CA SER A 56 -12.01 4.24 -8.49
C SER A 56 -11.10 3.03 -8.71
N GLY A 57 -11.17 2.07 -7.80
CA GLY A 57 -10.32 0.90 -7.80
C GLY A 57 -11.06 -0.36 -8.23
N LYS A 58 -10.33 -1.27 -8.87
CA LYS A 58 -10.79 -2.62 -9.20
C LYS A 58 -9.73 -3.64 -8.78
N TYR A 59 -10.18 -4.74 -8.19
CA TYR A 59 -9.29 -5.84 -7.87
C TYR A 59 -9.05 -6.73 -9.10
N GLU A 60 -7.79 -6.97 -9.44
CA GLU A 60 -7.39 -7.90 -10.49
C GLU A 60 -6.55 -9.03 -9.92
N GLY A 61 -6.81 -10.26 -10.35
CA GLY A 61 -6.09 -11.43 -9.86
C GLY A 61 -4.65 -11.46 -10.39
N THR A 62 -3.71 -11.87 -9.54
CA THR A 62 -2.31 -11.99 -9.92
C THR A 62 -1.82 -13.42 -9.98
N ILE A 63 -0.99 -13.68 -11.00
CA ILE A 63 -0.23 -14.91 -11.11
C ILE A 63 1.14 -14.64 -10.49
N GLY A 64 1.42 -15.23 -9.33
CA GLY A 64 2.73 -15.14 -8.66
C GLY A 64 2.71 -14.38 -7.34
N SER A 65 3.85 -13.80 -6.96
CA SER A 65 3.99 -13.04 -5.71
C SER A 65 4.91 -11.85 -5.93
N PHE A 66 4.61 -10.72 -5.27
CA PHE A 66 5.47 -9.55 -5.27
C PHE A 66 6.41 -9.61 -4.08
N VAL A 67 7.69 -9.38 -4.33
CA VAL A 67 8.72 -9.29 -3.29
C VAL A 67 9.26 -7.87 -3.31
N PHE A 68 9.13 -7.16 -2.19
CA PHE A 68 9.60 -5.79 -2.06
C PHE A 68 10.87 -5.77 -1.22
N PHE A 69 11.84 -4.96 -1.65
CA PHE A 69 13.05 -4.71 -0.89
C PHE A 69 12.95 -3.29 -0.35
N TYR A 70 12.71 -3.16 0.95
CA TYR A 70 12.65 -1.85 1.59
C TYR A 70 14.01 -1.52 2.18
N GLN A 71 14.54 -0.35 1.83
CA GLN A 71 15.65 0.25 2.55
C GLN A 71 15.07 1.17 3.64
N PRO A 72 15.20 0.85 4.94
CA PRO A 72 14.91 1.82 5.97
C PRO A 72 15.77 3.04 5.73
N ARG A 73 15.15 4.22 5.58
CA ARG A 73 15.89 5.48 5.63
C ARG A 73 16.53 5.50 7.01
N SER A 74 17.84 5.32 7.05
CA SER A 74 18.62 5.36 8.29
C SER A 74 18.25 6.64 9.02
N THR A 75 17.50 6.52 10.11
CA THR A 75 17.48 7.52 11.16
C THR A 75 18.93 7.65 11.60
N GLU A 76 19.52 8.81 11.30
CA GLU A 76 20.87 9.26 11.69
C GLU A 76 21.65 8.24 12.52
N LEU A 77 22.34 7.29 11.85
CA LEU A 77 23.37 6.54 12.54
C LEU A 77 24.47 7.56 12.88
N PRO A 78 24.94 7.63 14.14
CA PRO A 78 26.05 8.49 14.50
C PRO A 78 27.21 8.18 13.54
N SER A 79 27.88 9.23 13.08
CA SER A 79 28.88 9.24 11.99
C SER A 79 30.08 8.30 12.18
N ASP A 80 30.15 7.59 13.32
CA ASP A 80 31.20 6.68 13.72
C ASP A 80 30.80 5.18 13.63
N ALA A 81 29.58 4.86 13.18
CA ALA A 81 29.16 3.47 12.97
C ALA A 81 29.67 2.96 11.60
N GLU A 82 30.83 2.30 11.59
CA GLU A 82 31.26 1.42 10.50
C GLU A 82 30.24 0.28 10.33
N GLY A 83 29.22 0.50 9.51
CA GLY A 83 28.23 -0.49 9.15
C GLY A 83 27.42 0.04 7.99
N ALA A 84 27.72 -0.42 6.77
CA ALA A 84 26.94 -0.09 5.59
C ALA A 84 25.44 -0.35 5.87
N PRO A 85 24.51 0.50 5.38
CA PRO A 85 23.09 0.26 5.54
C PRO A 85 22.76 -1.09 4.90
N GLN A 86 22.56 -2.12 5.72
CA GLN A 86 22.19 -3.43 5.23
C GLN A 86 20.77 -3.32 4.69
N SER A 87 20.65 -3.40 3.36
CA SER A 87 19.34 -3.51 2.72
C SER A 87 18.69 -4.79 3.21
N LYS A 88 17.64 -4.68 4.02
CA LYS A 88 16.90 -5.84 4.52
C LYS A 88 15.84 -6.18 3.49
N ALA A 89 15.94 -7.38 2.91
CA ALA A 89 14.87 -7.94 2.09
C ALA A 89 13.78 -8.46 3.04
N GLU A 90 12.61 -7.84 3.04
CA GLU A 90 11.45 -8.32 3.80
C GLU A 90 10.36 -8.75 2.82
N TYR A 91 9.92 -9.99 2.96
CA TYR A 91 8.71 -10.41 2.26
C TYR A 91 7.51 -9.71 2.90
N LEU A 92 7.01 -8.66 2.24
CA LEU A 92 5.91 -7.87 2.79
C LEU A 92 4.57 -8.60 2.67
N CYS A 93 4.26 -9.22 1.53
CA CYS A 93 2.97 -9.88 1.37
C CYS A 93 2.91 -10.91 0.25
N HIS A 94 2.06 -11.91 0.48
CA HIS A 94 1.41 -12.66 -0.60
C HIS A 94 0.12 -11.92 -0.95
N THR A 95 -0.02 -11.44 -2.18
CA THR A 95 -1.31 -10.90 -2.64
C THR A 95 -1.79 -11.73 -3.82
N GLU A 96 -3.00 -12.27 -3.72
CA GLU A 96 -3.69 -12.94 -4.83
C GLU A 96 -4.35 -11.92 -5.77
N LYS A 97 -4.44 -10.66 -5.33
CA LYS A 97 -5.09 -9.56 -6.03
C LYS A 97 -4.28 -8.28 -5.93
N LEU A 98 -4.32 -7.49 -7.00
CA LEU A 98 -3.85 -6.11 -7.07
C LEU A 98 -5.03 -5.18 -7.05
N LEU A 99 -4.87 -4.03 -6.42
CA LEU A 99 -5.82 -2.94 -6.52
C LEU A 99 -5.38 -1.99 -7.62
N ILE A 100 -6.06 -2.00 -8.77
CA ILE A 100 -5.79 -1.09 -9.88
C ILE A 100 -6.69 0.13 -9.76
N MET A 101 -6.10 1.32 -9.66
CA MET A 101 -6.84 2.58 -9.59
C MET A 101 -6.95 3.21 -10.97
N GLN A 102 -8.14 3.71 -11.26
CA GLN A 102 -8.46 4.38 -12.50
C GLN A 102 -9.13 5.72 -12.20
N PRO A 103 -8.92 6.74 -13.05
CA PRO A 103 -9.68 7.97 -12.95
C PRO A 103 -11.16 7.63 -12.94
N SER A 104 -11.89 8.19 -11.97
CA SER A 104 -13.35 8.05 -11.97
C SER A 104 -13.84 8.69 -13.26
N SER A 105 -14.42 7.91 -14.17
CA SER A 105 -15.02 8.49 -15.37
C SER A 105 -16.01 9.57 -14.92
N PRO A 106 -16.03 10.76 -15.56
CA PRO A 106 -17.07 11.73 -15.28
C PRO A 106 -18.39 11.01 -15.51
N PHE A 107 -19.28 11.04 -14.52
CA PHE A 107 -20.62 10.47 -14.59
C PHE A 107 -21.18 10.66 -16.00
N GLU A 108 -21.50 9.57 -16.70
CA GLU A 108 -22.52 9.63 -17.74
C GLU A 108 -23.79 10.07 -17.03
N THR A 109 -24.04 11.37 -17.03
CA THR A 109 -25.33 11.95 -16.67
C THR A 109 -26.31 11.35 -17.67
N SER A 110 -26.97 10.26 -17.29
CA SER A 110 -28.00 9.65 -18.11
C SER A 110 -29.05 10.71 -18.40
N ALA A 111 -29.29 10.93 -19.69
CA ALA A 111 -30.27 11.85 -20.25
C ALA A 111 -31.71 11.53 -19.83
#